data_AF-A0AAU7QKZ8-F1
#
_entry.id   AF-A0AAU7QKZ8-F1
#
_cell.length_a   1.000
_cell.length_b   1.000
_cell.length_c   1.000
_cell.angle_alpha   90.00
_cell.angle_beta   90.00
_cell.angle_gamma   90.00
#
_symmetry.space_group_name_H-M   'P 1'
#
loop_
_entity.id
_entity.type
_entity.pdbx_description
1 polymer ?
#
loop_
_entity_poly.entity_id
_entity_poly.type
_entity_poly.pdbx_seq_one_letter_code
_entity_poly.pdbx_strand_id
1 'polypeptide(L)'
;MRSNIFTRHPALHVAHTVFIALAVVNFLVFAAVAYRLGGDALSGKVEAGEYFLGAKGGYTEVSREVFEYSKMHELSVVVTLPLAILTGLLFGVPRKSGDA
;
A
#
# COMPACT_ATOMS: atom_id res chain seq x y z
N MET A 1 9.15 6.58 34.94
CA MET A 1 7.89 6.42 34.18
C MET A 1 8.02 7.11 32.83
N ARG A 2 8.43 6.39 31.77
CA ARG A 2 8.48 6.94 30.41
C ARG A 2 7.06 6.94 29.85
N SER A 3 6.49 8.12 29.64
CA SER A 3 5.17 8.27 29.02
C SER A 3 5.20 7.76 27.58
N ASN A 4 4.28 6.87 27.22
CA ASN A 4 4.01 6.59 25.81
C ASN A 4 3.62 7.91 25.13
N ILE A 5 4.27 8.22 24.00
CA ILE A 5 4.03 9.47 23.22
C ILE A 5 2.54 9.67 22.89
N PHE A 6 1.88 8.53 22.79
CA PHE A 6 0.49 8.29 22.53
C PHE A 6 -0.50 8.58 23.67
N THR A 7 -0.12 8.34 24.93
CA THR A 7 -0.95 8.76 26.07
C THR A 7 -0.88 10.28 26.27
N ARG A 8 0.13 10.93 25.71
CA ARG A 8 0.26 12.40 25.69
C ARG A 8 -0.41 13.04 24.46
N HIS A 9 -0.58 12.31 23.36
CA HIS A 9 -1.11 12.83 22.09
C HIS A 9 -2.14 11.87 21.45
N PRO A 10 -3.41 11.87 21.92
CA PRO A 10 -4.45 10.98 21.39
C PRO A 10 -4.72 11.21 19.89
N ALA A 11 -4.54 12.44 19.40
CA ALA A 11 -4.67 12.75 17.98
C ALA A 11 -3.65 11.99 17.09
N LEU A 12 -2.42 11.78 17.57
CA LEU A 12 -1.39 11.05 16.83
C LEU A 12 -1.75 9.57 16.70
N HIS A 13 -2.33 8.99 17.75
CA HIS A 13 -2.87 7.64 17.76
C HIS A 13 -3.98 7.44 16.73
N VAL A 14 -4.94 8.36 16.72
CA VAL A 14 -6.05 8.33 15.76
C VAL A 14 -5.51 8.49 14.34
N ALA A 15 -4.62 9.46 14.10
CA ALA A 15 -4.02 9.69 12.79
C ALA A 15 -3.25 8.46 12.28
N HIS A 16 -2.47 7.80 13.15
CA HIS A 16 -1.77 6.56 12.79
C HIS A 16 -2.75 5.43 12.46
N THR A 17 -3.79 5.24 13.28
CA THR A 17 -4.83 4.23 13.05
C THR A 17 -5.56 4.45 11.71
N VAL A 18 -5.92 5.71 11.41
CA VAL A 18 -6.55 6.10 10.15
C VAL A 18 -5.60 5.84 8.97
N PHE A 19 -4.33 6.21 9.10
CA PHE A 19 -3.32 5.93 8.07
C PHE A 19 -3.19 4.43 7.76
N ILE A 20 -3.12 3.57 8.79
CA ILE A 20 -3.07 2.12 8.60
C ILE A 20 -4.33 1.61 7.87
N ALA A 21 -5.52 2.07 8.29
CA ALA A 21 -6.76 1.68 7.63
C ALA A 21 -6.78 2.09 6.15
N LEU A 22 -6.33 3.31 5.83
CA LEU A 22 -6.24 3.80 4.46
C LEU A 22 -5.23 3.02 3.63
N ALA A 23 -4.07 2.66 4.18
CA ALA A 23 -3.07 1.85 3.48
C ALA A 23 -3.61 0.45 3.13
N VAL A 24 -4.34 -0.18 4.05
CA VAL A 24 -5.00 -1.48 3.81
C VAL A 24 -6.07 -1.36 2.74
N VAL A 25 -6.95 -0.35 2.83
CA VAL A 25 -8.00 -0.12 1.82
C VAL A 25 -7.36 0.15 0.46
N ASN A 26 -6.33 0.99 0.38
CA ASN A 26 -5.61 1.29 -0.86
C ASN A 26 -5.05 0.02 -1.51
N PHE A 27 -4.41 -0.86 -0.73
CA PHE A 27 -3.94 -2.15 -1.23
C PHE A 27 -5.07 -3.06 -1.74
N LEU A 28 -6.19 -3.15 -1.02
CA LEU A 28 -7.32 -3.99 -1.42
C LEU A 28 -7.96 -3.49 -2.72
N VAL A 29 -8.11 -2.17 -2.87
CA VAL A 29 -8.65 -1.57 -4.10
C VAL A 29 -7.68 -1.81 -5.26
N PHE A 30 -6.37 -1.59 -5.06
CA PHE A 30 -5.35 -1.92 -6.07
C PHE A 30 -5.44 -3.39 -6.51
N ALA A 31 -5.47 -4.33 -5.57
CA ALA A 31 -5.53 -5.76 -5.86
C ALA A 31 -6.79 -6.15 -6.65
N ALA A 32 -7.95 -5.59 -6.28
CA ALA A 32 -9.21 -5.82 -6.99
C ALA A 32 -9.18 -5.26 -8.42
N VAL A 33 -8.64 -4.05 -8.59
CA VAL A 33 -8.47 -3.41 -9.90
C VAL A 33 -7.51 -4.21 -10.77
N ALA A 34 -6.32 -4.56 -10.27
CA ALA A 34 -5.33 -5.34 -11.01
C ALA A 34 -5.89 -6.70 -11.44
N TYR A 35 -6.60 -7.39 -10.54
CA TYR A 35 -7.30 -8.63 -10.88
C TYR A 35 -8.33 -8.43 -12.00
N ARG A 36 -9.13 -7.36 -11.92
CA ARG A 36 -10.19 -7.08 -12.91
C ARG A 36 -9.65 -6.67 -14.28
N LEU A 37 -8.51 -5.99 -14.31
CA LEU A 37 -7.84 -5.53 -15.53
C LEU A 37 -6.89 -6.57 -16.12
N GLY A 38 -6.66 -7.70 -15.44
CA GLY A 38 -5.80 -8.78 -15.92
C GLY A 38 -4.31 -8.53 -15.70
N GLY A 39 -3.95 -7.71 -14.72
CA GLY A 39 -2.57 -7.44 -14.34
C GLY A 39 -2.34 -6.05 -13.75
N ASP A 40 -1.07 -5.72 -13.54
CA ASP A 40 -0.59 -4.41 -13.09
C ASP A 40 0.52 -3.87 -14.00
N ALA A 41 0.83 -2.58 -13.85
CA ALA A 41 1.74 -1.89 -14.75
C ALA A 41 3.21 -2.16 -14.45
N LEU A 42 3.61 -2.40 -13.19
CA LEU A 42 5.00 -2.70 -12.84
C LEU A 42 5.41 -4.10 -13.30
N SER A 43 4.48 -5.04 -13.35
CA SER A 43 4.66 -6.36 -13.99
C SER A 43 4.45 -6.31 -15.50
N GLY A 44 3.95 -5.18 -16.01
CA GLY A 44 3.61 -4.95 -17.41
C GLY A 44 4.78 -4.48 -18.28
N LYS A 45 4.45 -4.02 -19.48
CA LYS A 45 5.41 -3.46 -20.44
C LYS A 45 4.77 -2.46 -21.39
N VAL A 46 5.60 -1.63 -22.00
CA VAL A 46 5.24 -0.79 -23.15
C VAL A 46 6.07 -1.24 -24.33
N GLU A 47 5.42 -1.63 -25.42
CA GLU A 47 6.10 -2.19 -26.60
C GLU A 47 5.47 -1.64 -27.87
N ALA A 48 6.28 -1.10 -28.79
CA ALA A 48 5.84 -0.53 -30.05
C ALA A 48 4.75 0.56 -29.94
N GLY A 49 4.63 1.23 -28.78
CA GLY A 49 3.60 2.24 -28.52
C GLY A 49 2.32 1.71 -27.87
N GLU A 50 2.22 0.38 -27.73
CA GLU A 50 1.13 -0.31 -27.04
C GLU A 50 1.47 -0.56 -25.57
N TYR A 51 0.43 -0.60 -24.73
CA TYR A 51 0.56 -0.67 -23.28
C TYR A 51 -0.05 -1.97 -22.76
N PHE A 52 0.71 -2.69 -21.92
CA PHE A 52 0.33 -4.01 -21.45
C PHE A 52 0.46 -4.11 -19.93
N LEU A 53 -0.61 -4.49 -19.25
CA LEU A 53 -0.56 -4.90 -17.85
C LEU A 53 -0.06 -6.35 -17.77
N GLY A 54 0.78 -6.66 -16.78
CA GLY A 54 1.33 -7.99 -16.58
C GLY A 54 0.64 -8.73 -15.44
N ALA A 55 0.38 -10.01 -15.64
CA ALA A 55 -0.04 -10.94 -14.60
C ALA A 55 0.78 -12.23 -14.72
N LYS A 56 0.71 -13.09 -13.70
CA LYS A 56 1.37 -14.41 -13.77
C LYS A 56 0.86 -15.18 -14.99
N GLY A 57 1.71 -15.33 -16.00
CA GLY A 57 1.44 -16.13 -17.19
C GLY A 57 0.95 -15.36 -18.42
N GLY A 58 0.88 -14.03 -18.39
CA GLY A 58 0.47 -13.29 -19.59
C GLY A 58 0.45 -11.78 -19.44
N TYR A 59 0.05 -11.14 -20.55
CA TYR A 59 -0.09 -9.69 -20.68
C TYR A 59 -1.50 -9.36 -21.17
N THR A 60 -2.09 -8.30 -20.63
CA THR A 60 -3.36 -7.74 -21.08
C THR A 60 -3.10 -6.37 -21.70
N GLU A 61 -3.40 -6.22 -22.99
CA GLU A 61 -3.31 -4.94 -23.68
C GLU A 61 -4.39 -3.98 -23.17
N VAL A 62 -4.01 -2.75 -22.89
CA VAL A 62 -4.89 -1.70 -22.36
C VAL A 62 -4.56 -0.36 -23.00
N SER A 63 -5.43 0.63 -22.81
CA SER A 63 -5.11 2.00 -23.21
C SER A 63 -4.00 2.60 -22.34
N ARG A 64 -3.34 3.63 -22.86
CA ARG A 64 -2.32 4.39 -22.13
C ARG A 64 -2.83 4.90 -20.78
N GLU A 65 -4.06 5.41 -20.74
CA GLU A 65 -4.67 5.98 -19.53
C GLU A 65 -4.83 4.92 -18.45
N VAL A 66 -5.24 3.70 -18.82
CA VAL A 66 -5.38 2.57 -17.90
C VAL A 66 -4.01 2.14 -17.36
N PHE A 67 -3.01 2.08 -18.23
CA PHE A 67 -1.65 1.73 -17.83
C PHE A 67 -1.06 2.75 -16.84
N GLU A 68 -1.16 4.04 -17.15
CA GLU A 68 -0.67 5.11 -16.25
C GLU A 68 -1.44 5.14 -14.93
N TYR A 69 -2.77 4.95 -14.96
CA TYR A 69 -3.56 4.80 -13.74
C TYR A 69 -3.09 3.61 -12.89
N SER A 70 -2.92 2.44 -13.51
CA SER A 70 -2.43 1.24 -12.81
C SER A 70 -1.06 1.48 -12.20
N LYS A 71 -0.14 2.11 -12.94
CA LYS A 71 1.21 2.46 -12.48
C LYS A 71 1.19 3.40 -11.27
N MET A 72 0.36 4.44 -11.31
CA MET A 72 0.25 5.40 -10.20
C MET A 72 -0.39 4.77 -8.96
N HIS A 73 -1.41 3.92 -9.14
CA HIS A 73 -2.05 3.21 -8.05
C HIS A 73 -1.10 2.18 -7.41
N GLU A 74 -0.36 1.44 -8.23
CA GLU A 74 0.62 0.49 -7.75
C GLU A 74 1.77 1.17 -7.00
N LEU A 75 2.29 2.29 -7.53
CA LEU A 75 3.32 3.07 -6.85
C LEU A 75 2.84 3.59 -5.48
N SER A 76 1.57 3.99 -5.37
CA SER A 76 1.00 4.40 -4.09
C SER A 76 1.00 3.25 -3.08
N VAL A 77 0.71 2.02 -3.52
CA VAL A 77 0.76 0.80 -2.69
C VAL A 77 2.18 0.46 -2.28
N VAL A 78 3.14 0.50 -3.23
CA VAL A 78 4.57 0.25 -2.97
C VAL A 78 5.13 1.19 -1.91
N VAL A 79 4.60 2.41 -1.79
CA VAL A 79 5.01 3.37 -0.75
C VAL A 79 4.21 3.18 0.55
N THR A 80 2.87 3.09 0.46
CA THR A 80 2.00 3.11 1.63
C THR A 80 2.09 1.83 2.47
N LEU A 81 2.27 0.66 1.85
CA LEU A 81 2.39 -0.61 2.58
C LEU A 81 3.66 -0.70 3.44
N PRO A 82 4.88 -0.47 2.92
CA PRO A 82 6.08 -0.49 3.76
C PRO A 82 6.04 0.54 4.90
N LEU A 83 5.47 1.73 4.64
CA LEU A 83 5.29 2.75 5.69
C LEU A 83 4.28 2.30 6.75
N ALA A 84 3.17 1.67 6.35
CA ALA A 84 2.19 1.09 7.27
C ALA A 84 2.82 -0.01 8.15
N ILE A 85 3.61 -0.90 7.55
CA ILE A 85 4.35 -1.95 8.28
C ILE A 85 5.35 -1.32 9.26
N LEU A 86 6.20 -0.40 8.77
CA LEU A 86 7.24 0.24 9.58
C LEU A 86 6.63 0.98 10.79
N THR A 87 5.63 1.81 10.55
CA THR A 87 4.96 2.56 11.63
C THR A 87 4.19 1.62 12.56
N GLY A 88 3.55 0.57 12.03
CA GLY A 88 2.93 -0.49 12.83
C GLY A 88 3.91 -1.20 13.77
N LEU A 89 5.14 -1.49 13.31
CA LEU A 89 6.17 -2.09 14.16
C LEU A 89 6.72 -1.12 15.21
N LEU A 90 6.87 0.16 14.87
CA LEU A 90 7.38 1.18 15.78
C LEU A 90 6.36 1.53 16.89
N PHE A 91 5.07 1.50 16.57
CA PHE A 91 4.01 2.00 17.43
C PHE A 91 3.05 0.93 17.99
N GLY A 92 2.92 -0.19 17.30
CA GLY A 92 1.97 -1.26 17.59
C GLY A 92 2.51 -2.43 18.40
N VAL A 93 3.82 -2.47 18.72
CA VAL A 93 4.37 -3.48 19.63
C VAL A 93 4.10 -3.04 21.07
N PRO A 94 3.23 -3.73 21.84
CA PRO A 94 3.20 -3.54 23.28
C PRO A 94 4.57 -3.98 23.79
N ARG A 95 5.39 -3.04 24.26
CA ARG A 95 6.62 -3.40 24.96
C ARG A 95 6.18 -4.17 26.20
N LYS A 96 6.51 -5.47 26.26
CA LYS A 96 6.40 -6.24 27.50
C LYS A 96 7.10 -5.40 28.58
N SER A 97 6.36 -4.93 29.58
CA SER A 97 6.99 -4.29 30.72
C SER A 97 7.86 -5.36 31.36
N GLY A 98 9.18 -5.23 31.23
CA GLY A 98 10.11 -6.05 32.00
C GLY A 98 9.89 -5.77 33.48
N ASP A 99 9.40 -6.81 34.15
CA ASP A 99 9.64 -7.26 35.52
C ASP A 99 9.64 -6.23 36.67
N ALA A 100 8.69 -6.48 37.59
CA ALA A 100 8.67 -6.24 39.04
C ALA A 100 9.45 -5.05 39.63
#